data_AF-A0A928R1R4-F1
#
_entry.id   AF-A0A928R1R4-F1
#
_cell.length_a   1.000
_cell.length_b   1.000
_cell.length_c   1.000
_cell.angle_alpha   90.00
_cell.angle_beta   90.00
_cell.angle_gamma   90.00
#
_symmetry.space_group_name_H-M   'P 1'
#
loop_
_entity.id
_entity.type
_entity.pdbx_description
1 polymer ?
#
loop_
_entity_poly.entity_id
_entity_poly.type
_entity_poly.pdbx_seq_one_letter_code
_entity_poly.pdbx_strand_id
1 'polypeptide(L)' 'MNLYNMNITLGQLLKNPGARKILEKEFPSLSKTPLINLHSNTPISQIIAMSKNIVGQEKINRIIKELENI' A
#
# COMPACT_ATOMS: atom_id res chain seq x y z
N MET A 1 -7.71 10.05 2.61
CA MET A 1 -6.72 10.36 1.55
C MET A 1 -7.28 9.91 0.20
N ASN A 2 -7.17 10.68 -0.88
CA ASN A 2 -7.87 10.36 -2.14
C ASN A 2 -7.10 9.29 -2.95
N LEU A 3 -7.23 8.03 -2.54
CA LEU A 3 -6.51 6.89 -3.14
C LEU A 3 -7.10 6.45 -4.48
N TYR A 4 -8.32 6.90 -4.80
CA TYR A 4 -8.97 6.68 -6.09
C TYR A 4 -8.12 7.15 -7.27
N ASN A 5 -7.32 8.19 -7.09
CA ASN A 5 -6.44 8.66 -8.17
C ASN A 5 -5.24 7.76 -8.43
N MET A 6 -4.95 6.77 -7.56
CA MET A 6 -3.96 5.70 -7.75
C MET A 6 -2.53 6.13 -8.17
N ASN A 7 -2.27 7.43 -8.26
CA ASN A 7 -1.02 8.07 -8.64
C ASN A 7 -0.10 8.33 -7.44
N ILE A 8 -0.60 8.02 -6.24
CA ILE A 8 0.22 8.10 -5.03
C ILE A 8 1.21 6.94 -5.08
N THR A 9 2.49 7.26 -4.99
CA THR A 9 3.53 6.25 -4.92
C THR A 9 3.60 5.65 -3.52
N LEU A 10 4.12 4.43 -3.41
CA LEU A 10 4.33 3.77 -2.13
C LEU A 10 5.17 4.64 -1.17
N GLY A 11 6.17 5.36 -1.69
CA GLY A 11 7.01 6.26 -0.89
C GLY A 11 6.25 7.47 -0.37
N GLN A 12 5.34 8.05 -1.16
CA GLN A 12 4.45 9.12 -0.68
C GLN A 12 3.47 8.61 0.37
N LEU A 13 2.98 7.39 0.21
CA LEU A 13 2.09 6.76 1.19
C LEU A 13 2.82 6.45 2.50
N LEU A 14 4.05 5.96 2.44
CA LEU A 14 4.88 5.67 3.62
C LEU A 14 5.32 6.94 4.38
N LYS A 15 5.26 8.13 3.75
CA LYS A 15 5.42 9.41 4.45
C LYS A 15 4.25 9.71 5.38
N ASN A 16 3.08 9.11 5.16
CA ASN A 16 1.95 9.22 6.08
C ASN A 16 2.07 8.13 7.17
N PRO A 17 2.23 8.50 8.45
CA PRO A 17 2.39 7.52 9.53
C PRO A 17 1.14 6.65 9.75
N GLY A 18 -0.06 7.15 9.42
CA GLY A 18 -1.29 6.35 9.46
C GLY A 18 -1.29 5.26 8.40
N ALA A 19 -0.90 5.63 7.17
CA ALA A 19 -0.86 4.69 6.05
C ALA A 19 0.24 3.64 6.22
N ARG A 20 1.39 4.04 6.76
CA ARG A 20 2.47 3.11 7.12
C ARG A 20 2.00 2.05 8.11
N LYS A 21 1.26 2.43 9.16
CA LYS A 21 0.72 1.46 10.13
C LYS A 21 -0.25 0.47 9.50
N ILE A 22 -1.11 0.93 8.61
CA ILE A 22 -2.07 0.06 7.89
C ILE A 22 -1.31 -0.93 7.01
N LEU A 23 -0.31 -0.47 6.24
CA LEU A 23 0.53 -1.34 5.44
C LEU A 23 1.36 -2.31 6.28
N GLU A 24 1.91 -1.89 7.42
CA GLU A 24 2.65 -2.77 8.33
C GLU A 24 1.77 -3.86 8.93
N LYS A 25 0.51 -3.53 9.24
CA LYS A 25 -0.49 -4.45 9.80
C LYS A 25 -0.99 -5.45 8.77
N GLU A 26 -1.32 -5.00 7.56
CA GLU A 26 -1.91 -5.84 6.52
C GLU A 26 -0.84 -6.56 5.68
N PHE A 27 0.36 -5.99 5.59
CA PHE A 27 1.52 -6.52 4.89
C PHE A 27 2.79 -6.51 5.75
N PRO A 28 2.86 -7.36 6.79
CA PRO A 28 4.07 -7.50 7.59
C PRO A 28 5.27 -7.95 6.75
N SER A 29 5.04 -8.69 5.66
CA SER A 29 6.09 -9.12 4.72
C SER A 29 6.66 -7.96 3.90
N LEU A 30 5.84 -6.97 3.51
CA LEU A 30 6.34 -5.80 2.79
C LEU A 30 7.26 -4.97 3.68
N SER A 31 6.90 -4.83 4.96
CA SER A 31 7.67 -4.07 5.94
C SER A 31 9.00 -4.71 6.31
N LYS A 32 9.09 -6.04 6.20
CA LYS A 32 10.32 -6.81 6.41
C LYS A 32 11.25 -6.85 5.21
N THR A 33 10.80 -6.36 4.04
CA THR A 33 11.59 -6.45 2.82
C THR A 33 12.13 -5.07 2.43
N PRO A 34 13.47 -4.87 2.31
CA PRO A 34 14.04 -3.58 1.90
C PRO A 34 13.56 -3.10 0.52
N LEU A 35 12.90 -3.97 -0.25
CA LEU A 35 12.19 -3.65 -1.50
C LEU A 35 11.14 -2.53 -1.35
N ILE A 36 10.53 -2.34 -0.17
CA ILE A 36 9.55 -1.26 0.04
C ILE A 36 10.19 0.13 -0.18
N ASN A 37 11.46 0.29 0.19
CA ASN A 37 12.20 1.53 -0.02
C ASN A 37 12.64 1.68 -1.47
N LEU A 38 12.93 0.59 -2.19
CA LEU A 38 13.25 0.63 -3.61
C LEU A 38 12.03 0.95 -4.48
N HIS A 39 10.84 0.47 -4.10
CA HIS A 39 9.58 0.73 -4.78
C HIS A 39 8.87 1.99 -4.29
N SER A 40 9.59 2.89 -3.61
CA SER A 40 9.06 4.16 -3.13
C SER A 40 8.57 5.08 -4.26
N ASN A 41 9.07 4.89 -5.49
CA ASN A 41 8.59 5.59 -6.67
C ASN A 41 7.52 4.81 -7.46
N THR A 42 7.16 3.60 -7.01
CA THR A 42 6.17 2.75 -7.68
C THR A 42 4.75 3.18 -7.29
N PRO A 43 3.82 3.34 -8.25
CA PRO A 43 2.42 3.59 -7.96
C PRO A 43 1.79 2.47 -7.14
N ILE A 44 0.94 2.83 -6.18
CA ILE A 44 0.20 1.85 -5.38
C ILE A 44 -0.65 0.94 -6.26
N SER A 45 -1.23 1.45 -7.35
CA SER A 45 -1.99 0.66 -8.32
C SER A 45 -1.20 -0.53 -8.87
N GLN A 46 0.08 -0.32 -9.16
CA GLN A 46 0.97 -1.35 -9.67
C GLN A 46 1.31 -2.37 -8.57
N ILE A 47 1.54 -1.92 -7.35
CA ILE A 47 1.76 -2.82 -6.20
C ILE A 47 0.51 -3.66 -5.93
N ILE A 48 -0.67 -3.05 -5.97
CA ILE A 48 -1.97 -3.71 -5.82
C ILE A 48 -2.19 -4.74 -6.93
N ALA A 49 -1.84 -4.41 -8.18
CA ALA A 49 -1.91 -5.35 -9.29
C ALA A 49 -0.97 -6.55 -9.10
N MET A 50 0.24 -6.33 -8.60
CA MET A 50 1.21 -7.40 -8.30
C MET A 50 0.78 -8.25 -7.09
N SER A 51 0.21 -7.60 -6.06
CA SER A 51 -0.22 -8.26 -4.83
C SER A 51 -1.59 -8.92 -4.93
N LYS A 52 -2.39 -8.63 -5.97
CA LYS A 52 -3.64 -9.34 -6.26
C LYS A 52 -3.47 -10.86 -6.29
N ASN A 53 -2.37 -11.33 -6.88
CA ASN A 53 -2.04 -12.76 -6.97
C ASN A 53 -1.56 -13.38 -5.64
N ILE A 54 -1.14 -12.56 -4.67
CA ILE A 54 -0.51 -13.03 -3.44
C ILE A 54 -1.48 -12.93 -2.25
N VAL A 55 -2.37 -11.94 -2.26
CA VAL A 55 -3.07 -11.46 -1.06
C VAL A 55 -4.60 -11.54 -1.23
N GLY A 56 -5.07 -11.65 -2.47
CA GLY A 56 -6.50 -11.68 -2.80
C GLY A 56 -7.13 -10.29 -2.82
N GLN A 57 -8.13 -10.12 -3.70
CA GLN A 57 -8.77 -8.83 -3.96
C GLN A 57 -9.57 -8.28 -2.76
N GLU A 58 -10.08 -9.14 -1.88
CA GLU A 58 -10.81 -8.73 -0.67
C GLU A 58 -9.91 -7.98 0.32
N LYS A 59 -8.70 -8.48 0.58
CA LYS A 59 -7.74 -7.80 1.45
C LYS A 59 -7.36 -6.44 0.88
N ILE A 60 -7.11 -6.38 -0.43
CA ILE A 60 -6.80 -5.13 -1.13
C ILE A 60 -7.90 -4.09 -0.93
N ASN A 61 -9.17 -4.47 -1.13
CA ASN A 61 -10.29 -3.55 -0.92
C ASN A 61 -10.37 -3.06 0.53
N ARG A 62 -10.06 -3.94 1.49
CA ARG A 62 -10.03 -3.59 2.91
C ARG A 62 -8.94 -2.57 3.23
N ILE A 63 -7.74 -2.76 2.69
CA ILE A 63 -6.61 -1.83 2.82
C ILE A 63 -6.94 -0.48 2.18
N ILE A 64 -7.49 -0.46 0.96
CA ILE A 64 -7.89 0.79 0.30
C ILE A 64 -8.88 1.55 1.19
N LYS A 65 -9.89 0.85 1.74
CA LYS A 65 -10.90 1.46 2.60
C LYS A 65 -10.33 1.98 3.92
N GLU A 66 -9.38 1.29 4.54
CA GLU A 66 -8.69 1.80 5.73
C GLU A 66 -7.81 3.02 5.41
N LEU A 67 -7.12 3.01 4.26
CA LEU A 67 -6.29 4.11 3.81
C LEU A 67 -7.13 5.34 3.38
N GLU A 68 -8.37 5.15 2.92
CA GLU A 68 -9.29 6.26 2.61
C GLU A 68 -9.76 7.00 3.87
N ASN A 69 -9.87 6.28 4.98
CA ASN A 69 -10.35 6.79 6.28
C ASN A 69 -9.30 7.57 7.10
N ILE A 70 -8.09 7.76 6.58
CA ILE A 70 -7.01 8.56 7.17
C ILE A 70 -6.67 9.77 6.30
#